data_AF-A0A914VYW6-F1
#
_entry.id   AF-A0A914VYW6-F1
#
_cell.length_a   1.000
_cell.length_b   1.000
_cell.length_c   1.000
_cell.angle_alpha   90.00
_cell.angle_beta   90.00
_cell.angle_gamma   90.00
#
_symmetry.space_group_name_H-M   'P 1'
#
loop_
_entity.id
_entity.type
_entity.pdbx_description
1 polymer ?
#
loop_
_entity_poly.entity_id
_entity_poly.type
_entity_poly.pdbx_seq_one_letter_code
_entity_poly.pdbx_strand_id
1 'polypeptide(L)'
;MGVCQSSEVQVQMQISKKIDRELRVTPEKLTQKLLLLGPGESGKSTILKQMQILHSNGFTDMEIEERRNIVYSNTITSMIAILEAMEPLGITFESSEREKDARIVRAVVEEGNELLPFTSETKKALKQLWADRGIRQCFDQRSVYQLNDS
;
A
#
# COMPACT_ATOMS: atom_id res chain seq x y z
N MET A 1 -16.77 -54.25 -31.65
CA MET A 1 -15.97 -53.15 -32.24
C MET A 1 -15.31 -52.39 -31.11
N GLY A 2 -14.06 -52.72 -30.81
CA GLY A 2 -13.29 -52.09 -29.73
C GLY A 2 -12.60 -50.83 -30.24
N VAL A 3 -13.02 -49.68 -29.74
CA VAL A 3 -12.35 -48.40 -30.03
C VAL A 3 -11.10 -48.33 -29.15
N CYS A 4 -9.93 -48.45 -29.77
CA CYS A 4 -8.66 -48.03 -29.17
C CYS A 4 -8.74 -46.53 -28.88
N GLN A 5 -9.14 -46.17 -27.67
CA GLN A 5 -8.89 -44.81 -27.18
C GLN A 5 -7.38 -44.69 -26.95
N SER A 6 -6.76 -43.64 -27.51
CA SER A 6 -5.35 -43.37 -27.23
C SER A 6 -5.17 -43.17 -25.72
N SER A 7 -4.01 -43.57 -25.20
CA SER A 7 -3.64 -43.42 -23.79
C SER A 7 -3.89 -42.00 -23.27
N GLU A 8 -3.70 -40.99 -24.11
CA GLU A 8 -3.95 -39.58 -23.80
C GLU A 8 -5.41 -39.28 -23.49
N VAL A 9 -6.36 -39.85 -24.25
CA VAL A 9 -7.81 -39.67 -24.02
C VAL A 9 -8.22 -40.30 -22.69
N GLN A 10 -7.62 -41.44 -22.33
CA GLN A 10 -7.88 -42.08 -21.04
C GLN A 10 -7.34 -41.25 -19.87
N VAL A 11 -6.15 -40.68 -20.00
CA VAL A 11 -5.55 -39.78 -19.00
C VAL A 11 -6.42 -38.52 -18.84
N GLN A 12 -6.85 -37.89 -19.93
CA GLN A 12 -7.76 -36.74 -19.88
C GLN A 12 -9.09 -37.07 -19.20
N MET A 13 -9.67 -38.25 -19.47
CA MET A 13 -10.91 -38.68 -18.83
C MET A 13 -10.72 -38.90 -17.31
N GLN A 14 -9.57 -39.41 -16.89
CA GLN A 14 -9.25 -39.55 -15.47
C GLN A 14 -9.06 -38.20 -14.77
N ILE A 15 -8.38 -37.24 -15.42
CA ILE A 15 -8.23 -35.87 -14.92
C ILE A 15 -9.60 -35.20 -14.80
N SER A 16 -10.44 -35.27 -15.83
CA SER A 16 -11.80 -34.71 -15.82
C SER A 16 -12.66 -35.32 -14.71
N LYS A 17 -12.66 -36.65 -14.55
CA LYS A 17 -13.39 -37.31 -13.45
C LYS A 17 -12.89 -36.91 -12.07
N LYS A 18 -11.59 -36.62 -11.92
CA LYS A 18 -11.02 -36.15 -10.66
C LYS A 18 -11.47 -34.72 -10.35
N ILE A 19 -11.43 -33.82 -11.34
CA ILE A 19 -11.94 -32.46 -11.23
C ILE A 19 -13.44 -32.46 -10.87
N ASP A 20 -14.26 -33.27 -11.55
CA ASP A 20 -15.69 -33.36 -11.27
C ASP A 20 -15.99 -33.88 -9.85
N ARG A 21 -15.15 -34.79 -9.33
CA ARG A 21 -15.25 -35.25 -7.94
C ARG A 21 -14.85 -34.15 -6.96
N GLU A 22 -13.78 -33.42 -7.22
CA GLU A 22 -13.34 -32.29 -6.39
C GLU A 22 -14.40 -31.18 -6.35
N LEU A 23 -15.04 -30.87 -7.49
CA LEU A 23 -16.14 -29.91 -7.58
C LEU A 23 -17.39 -30.34 -6.80
N ARG A 24 -17.71 -31.64 -6.78
CA ARG A 24 -18.87 -32.20 -6.04
C ARG A 24 -18.62 -32.34 -4.54
N VAL A 25 -17.37 -32.59 -4.14
CA VAL A 25 -16.98 -32.78 -2.73
C VAL A 25 -16.74 -31.45 -2.04
N THR A 26 -16.53 -30.36 -2.79
CA THR A 26 -16.54 -29.01 -2.21
C THR A 26 -18.00 -28.67 -1.93
N PRO A 27 -18.51 -28.77 -0.68
CA PRO A 27 -19.83 -28.23 -0.39
C PRO A 27 -19.81 -26.77 -0.85
N GLU A 28 -20.90 -26.29 -1.45
CA GLU A 28 -21.11 -24.85 -1.62
C GLU A 28 -20.98 -24.25 -0.22
N LYS A 29 -19.78 -23.82 0.15
CA LYS A 29 -19.56 -23.04 1.36
C LYS A 29 -20.51 -21.89 1.17
N LEU A 30 -21.47 -21.74 2.09
CA LEU A 30 -22.38 -20.61 2.15
C LEU A 30 -21.51 -19.35 2.28
N THR A 31 -21.09 -18.84 1.12
CA THR A 31 -20.09 -17.78 1.02
C THR A 31 -20.89 -16.50 1.01
N GLN A 32 -20.95 -15.86 2.17
CA GLN A 32 -21.58 -14.55 2.28
C GLN A 32 -20.68 -13.52 1.59
N LYS A 33 -21.18 -12.92 0.51
CA LYS A 33 -20.49 -11.85 -0.21
C LYS A 33 -20.91 -10.52 0.39
N LEU A 34 -19.95 -9.77 0.90
CA LEU A 34 -20.16 -8.43 1.46
C LEU A 34 -19.50 -7.40 0.55
N LEU A 35 -20.23 -6.33 0.23
CA LEU A 35 -19.73 -5.19 -0.54
C LEU A 35 -19.64 -3.96 0.36
N LEU A 36 -18.44 -3.42 0.54
CA LEU A 36 -18.22 -2.19 1.29
C LEU A 36 -18.16 -1.00 0.32
N LEU A 37 -19.08 -0.05 0.48
CA LEU A 37 -19.16 1.17 -0.33
C LEU A 37 -18.85 2.40 0.53
N GLY A 38 -18.27 3.41 -0.11
CA GLY A 38 -17.92 4.68 0.54
C GLY A 38 -16.89 5.45 -0.29
N PRO A 39 -16.77 6.78 -0.08
CA PRO A 39 -15.81 7.64 -0.78
C PRO A 39 -14.36 7.20 -0.54
N GLY A 40 -13.41 7.75 -1.31
CA GLY A 40 -11.97 7.53 -1.06
C GLY A 40 -11.61 7.77 0.40
N GLU A 41 -10.63 7.01 0.92
CA GLU A 41 -10.10 7.19 2.29
C GLU A 41 -11.10 6.98 3.45
N SER A 42 -12.34 6.55 3.17
CA SER A 42 -13.38 6.29 4.19
C SER A 42 -13.14 5.07 5.10
N GLY A 43 -11.93 4.52 5.13
CA GLY A 43 -11.57 3.38 6.01
C GLY A 43 -12.02 1.99 5.54
N LYS A 44 -12.53 1.81 4.32
CA LYS A 44 -12.96 0.49 3.79
C LYS A 44 -11.86 -0.57 3.87
N SER A 45 -10.66 -0.23 3.40
CA SER A 45 -9.49 -1.11 3.48
C SER A 45 -9.10 -1.41 4.93
N THR A 46 -9.31 -0.46 5.84
CA THR A 46 -9.06 -0.65 7.28
C THR A 46 -10.01 -1.68 7.88
N ILE A 47 -11.31 -1.65 7.53
CA ILE A 47 -12.28 -2.67 7.96
C ILE A 47 -11.87 -4.07 7.47
N LEU A 48 -11.49 -4.20 6.19
CA LEU A 48 -11.03 -5.48 5.64
C LEU A 48 -9.75 -5.97 6.33
N LYS A 49 -8.80 -5.08 6.62
CA LYS A 49 -7.59 -5.41 7.39
C LYS A 49 -7.93 -5.91 8.80
N GLN A 50 -8.90 -5.28 9.48
CA GLN A 50 -9.35 -5.74 10.79
C GLN A 50 -10.01 -7.12 10.73
N MET A 51 -10.82 -7.39 9.71
CA MET A 51 -11.39 -8.72 9.50
C MET A 51 -10.30 -9.79 9.33
N GLN A 52 -9.23 -9.49 8.59
CA GLN A 52 -8.10 -10.40 8.44
C GLN A 52 -7.36 -10.66 9.77
N ILE A 53 -7.14 -9.60 10.57
CA ILE A 53 -6.51 -9.73 11.90
C ILE A 53 -7.36 -10.61 12.82
N LEU A 54 -8.67 -10.37 12.89
CA LEU A 54 -9.56 -11.03 13.83
C LEU A 54 -9.98 -12.44 13.41
N HIS A 55 -10.04 -12.72 12.10
CA HIS A 55 -10.65 -13.96 11.58
C HIS A 55 -9.77 -14.79 10.64
N SER A 56 -8.61 -14.30 10.21
CA SER A 56 -7.76 -14.97 9.20
C SER A 56 -6.30 -15.15 9.63
N ASN A 57 -6.05 -15.33 10.94
CA ASN A 57 -4.71 -15.52 11.52
C ASN A 57 -3.73 -14.36 11.27
N GLY A 58 -4.22 -13.15 10.99
CA GLY A 58 -3.37 -11.98 10.78
C GLY A 58 -2.69 -11.93 9.40
N PHE A 59 -1.52 -11.29 9.36
CA PHE A 59 -0.73 -11.11 8.14
C PHE A 59 0.51 -12.01 8.17
N THR A 60 0.84 -12.56 7.01
CA THR A 60 2.08 -13.30 6.77
C THR A 60 3.30 -12.38 6.75
N ASP A 61 4.49 -12.92 7.00
CA ASP A 61 5.74 -12.15 6.94
C ASP A 61 5.95 -11.46 5.58
N MET A 62 5.53 -12.12 4.49
CA MET A 62 5.58 -11.58 3.14
C MET A 62 4.66 -10.35 3.00
N GLU A 63 3.41 -10.43 3.46
CA GLU A 63 2.48 -9.29 3.47
C GLU A 63 2.98 -8.15 4.36
N ILE A 64 3.67 -8.45 5.46
CA ILE A 64 4.28 -7.44 6.34
C ILE A 64 5.42 -6.73 5.62
N GLU A 65 6.27 -7.45 4.87
CA GLU A 65 7.35 -6.85 4.09
C GLU A 65 6.81 -5.95 2.97
N GLU A 66 5.80 -6.41 2.22
CA GLU A 66 5.14 -5.59 1.20
C GLU A 66 4.54 -4.31 1.79
N ARG A 67 3.93 -4.42 2.98
CA ARG A 67 3.39 -3.26 3.69
C ARG A 67 4.46 -2.29 4.16
N ARG A 68 5.65 -2.78 4.51
CA ARG A 68 6.77 -1.92 4.89
C ARG A 68 7.15 -0.98 3.75
N ASN A 69 7.18 -1.47 2.52
CA ASN A 69 7.47 -0.66 1.34
C ASN A 69 6.40 0.43 1.14
N ILE A 70 5.12 0.11 1.39
CA ILE A 70 4.04 1.09 1.37
C ILE A 70 4.23 2.17 2.45
N VAL A 71 4.71 1.81 3.64
CA VAL A 71 5.01 2.80 4.69
C VAL A 71 6.12 3.76 4.25
N TYR A 72 7.16 3.25 3.57
CA TYR A 72 8.21 4.10 3.03
C TYR A 72 7.65 5.10 2.01
N SER A 73 6.87 4.61 1.05
CA SER A 73 6.28 5.45 0.00
C SER A 73 5.34 6.50 0.59
N ASN A 74 4.45 6.12 1.52
CA ASN A 74 3.54 7.04 2.18
C ASN A 74 4.28 8.15 2.95
N THR A 75 5.40 7.82 3.61
CA THR A 75 6.18 8.81 4.35
C THR A 75 6.81 9.84 3.42
N ILE A 76 7.40 9.39 2.31
CA ILE A 76 8.04 10.26 1.31
C ILE A 76 6.98 11.14 0.64
N THR A 77 5.94 10.52 0.08
CA THR A 77 4.87 11.22 -0.63
C THR A 77 4.13 12.22 0.25
N SER A 78 3.88 11.90 1.53
CA SER A 78 3.27 12.84 2.46
C SER A 78 4.17 14.04 2.75
N MET A 79 5.49 13.83 2.90
CA MET A 79 6.43 14.94 3.06
C MET A 79 6.48 15.82 1.81
N ILE A 80 6.47 15.22 0.61
CA ILE A 80 6.41 15.97 -0.67
C ILE A 80 5.13 16.80 -0.76
N ALA A 81 3.97 16.23 -0.44
CA ALA A 81 2.70 16.97 -0.45
C ALA A 81 2.74 18.20 0.47
N ILE A 82 3.34 18.08 1.66
CA ILE A 82 3.54 19.23 2.56
C ILE A 82 4.47 20.27 1.93
N LEU A 83 5.60 19.84 1.34
CA LEU A 83 6.57 20.72 0.70
C LEU A 83 5.97 21.48 -0.49
N GLU A 84 5.12 20.83 -1.29
CA GLU A 84 4.41 21.44 -2.41
C GLU A 84 3.32 22.40 -1.94
N ALA A 85 2.67 22.12 -0.80
CA ALA A 85 1.66 23.00 -0.22
C ALA A 85 2.24 24.26 0.45
N MET A 86 3.53 24.26 0.82
CA MET A 86 4.16 25.42 1.46
C MET A 86 4.16 26.67 0.57
N GLU A 87 4.47 26.53 -0.71
CA GLU A 87 4.55 27.64 -1.67
C GLU A 87 3.21 28.38 -1.86
N PRO A 88 2.09 27.71 -2.22
CA PRO A 88 0.80 28.39 -2.37
C PRO A 88 0.25 28.94 -1.05
N LEU A 89 0.65 28.40 0.09
CA LEU A 89 0.30 28.93 1.42
C LEU A 89 1.22 30.07 1.89
N GLY A 90 2.26 30.40 1.13
CA GLY A 90 3.24 31.43 1.48
C GLY A 90 4.04 31.11 2.76
N ILE A 91 4.18 29.82 3.09
CA ILE A 91 4.91 29.35 4.27
C ILE A 91 6.35 29.05 3.85
N THR A 92 7.31 29.61 4.57
CA THR A 92 8.73 29.33 4.35
C THR A 92 9.29 28.47 5.48
N PHE A 93 10.43 27.81 5.23
CA PHE A 93 11.17 27.14 6.30
C PHE A 93 11.61 28.12 7.38
N GLU A 94 11.74 27.63 8.61
CA GLU A 94 12.35 28.41 9.70
C GLU A 94 13.85 28.52 9.50
N SER A 95 14.49 27.46 9.00
CA SER A 95 15.89 27.46 8.60
C SER A 95 16.04 27.26 7.09
N SER A 96 16.76 28.17 6.44
CA SER A 96 17.08 28.07 5.00
C SER A 96 17.93 26.83 4.65
N GLU A 97 18.58 26.21 5.64
CA GLU A 97 19.30 24.95 5.43
C GLU A 97 18.39 23.78 5.06
N ARG A 98 17.10 23.84 5.43
CA ARG A 98 16.10 22.79 5.15
C ARG A 98 15.81 22.62 3.66
N GLU A 99 16.13 23.62 2.84
CA GLU A 99 16.04 23.51 1.38
C GLU A 99 16.90 22.36 0.83
N LYS A 100 18.06 22.08 1.46
CA LYS A 100 18.90 20.94 1.09
C LYS A 100 18.22 19.61 1.41
N ASP A 101 17.57 19.54 2.56
CA ASP A 101 16.85 18.35 3.01
C ASP A 101 15.61 18.09 2.13
N ALA A 102 14.90 19.15 1.72
CA ALA A 102 13.78 19.06 0.79
C ALA A 102 14.21 18.49 -0.57
N ARG A 103 15.37 18.90 -1.09
CA ARG A 103 15.93 18.35 -2.34
C ARG A 103 16.25 16.86 -2.22
N ILE A 104 16.79 16.41 -1.08
CA ILE A 104 17.06 14.98 -0.85
C ILE A 104 15.76 14.17 -0.93
N VAL A 105 14.68 14.65 -0.30
CA VAL A 105 13.39 13.93 -0.33
C VAL A 105 12.77 13.95 -1.74
N ARG A 106 12.86 15.08 -2.47
CA ARG A 106 12.39 15.16 -3.88
C ARG A 106 13.12 14.19 -4.79
N ALA A 107 14.44 14.09 -4.66
CA ALA A 107 15.26 13.17 -5.46
C ALA A 107 14.81 11.71 -5.32
N VAL A 108 14.37 11.28 -4.13
CA VAL A 108 13.86 9.91 -3.92
C VAL A 108 12.68 9.59 -4.84
N VAL A 109 11.76 10.54 -5.02
CA VAL A 109 10.60 10.36 -5.91
C VAL A 109 11.00 10.46 -7.38
N GLU A 110 11.88 11.41 -7.72
CA GLU A 110 12.39 11.57 -9.10
C GLU A 110 13.12 10.31 -9.58
N GLU A 111 13.80 9.60 -8.68
CA GLU A 111 14.49 8.35 -8.96
C GLU A 111 13.56 7.11 -8.90
N GLY A 112 12.30 7.26 -8.46
CA GLY A 112 11.36 6.14 -8.29
C GLY A 112 11.72 5.20 -7.13
N ASN A 113 12.40 5.72 -6.11
CA ASN A 113 12.95 4.97 -4.99
C ASN A 113 12.07 5.03 -3.73
N GLU A 114 10.84 5.53 -3.82
CA GLU A 114 9.96 5.74 -2.66
C GLU A 114 9.50 4.45 -1.98
N LEU A 115 9.53 3.31 -2.69
CA LEU A 115 9.20 1.99 -2.12
C LEU A 115 10.41 1.32 -1.44
N LEU A 116 11.61 1.87 -1.58
CA LEU A 116 12.83 1.29 -1.03
C LEU A 116 13.08 1.74 0.41
N PRO A 117 13.86 0.96 1.19
CA PRO A 117 14.29 1.38 2.52
C PRO A 117 15.01 2.73 2.48
N PHE A 118 14.74 3.56 3.49
CA PHE A 118 15.39 4.87 3.58
C PHE A 118 16.91 4.74 3.74
N THR A 119 17.64 5.50 2.93
CA THR A 119 19.06 5.75 3.15
C THR A 119 19.27 6.56 4.44
N SER A 120 20.50 6.60 4.94
CA SER A 120 20.85 7.38 6.13
C SER A 120 20.57 8.87 5.92
N GLU A 121 20.81 9.36 4.71
CA GLU A 121 20.62 10.72 4.25
C GLU A 121 19.13 11.07 4.22
N THR A 122 18.30 10.26 3.56
CA THR A 122 16.85 10.47 3.49
C THR A 122 16.21 10.43 4.87
N LYS A 123 16.61 9.49 5.72
CA LYS A 123 16.11 9.40 7.10
C LYS A 123 16.46 10.65 7.91
N LYS A 124 17.66 11.19 7.75
CA LYS A 124 18.09 12.43 8.41
C LYS A 124 17.29 13.63 7.89
N ALA A 125 17.16 13.76 6.57
CA ALA A 125 16.42 14.83 5.92
C ALA A 125 14.95 14.85 6.38
N LEU A 126 14.25 13.71 6.37
CA LEU A 126 12.87 13.60 6.84
C LEU A 126 12.69 14.06 8.28
N LYS A 127 13.61 13.65 9.18
CA LYS A 127 13.57 14.07 10.59
C LYS A 127 13.80 15.57 10.76
N GLN A 128 14.74 16.13 10.00
CA GLN A 128 15.08 17.55 10.06
C GLN A 128 13.97 18.42 9.49
N LEU A 129 13.34 18.00 8.39
CA LEU A 129 12.16 18.65 7.83
C LEU A 129 10.99 18.59 8.80
N TRP A 130 10.69 17.43 9.38
CA TRP A 130 9.59 17.31 10.33
C TRP A 130 9.79 18.10 11.63
N ALA A 131 11.04 18.42 11.99
CA ALA A 131 11.35 19.28 13.12
C ALA A 131 11.23 20.78 12.79
N ASP A 132 11.19 21.16 11.51
CA ASP A 132 11.07 22.55 11.08
C ASP A 132 9.68 23.13 11.38
N ARG A 133 9.65 24.35 11.92
CA ARG A 133 8.41 25.01 12.30
C ARG A 133 7.52 25.36 11.10
N GLY A 134 8.11 25.73 9.95
CA GLY A 134 7.37 26.01 8.72
C GLY A 134 6.65 24.76 8.21
N ILE A 135 7.32 23.61 8.23
CA ILE A 135 6.71 22.32 7.90
C ILE A 135 5.54 22.00 8.84
N ARG A 136 5.72 22.16 10.15
CA ARG A 136 4.64 21.93 11.14
C ARG A 136 3.46 22.86 10.94
N GLN A 137 3.71 24.14 10.67
CA GLN A 137 2.68 25.11 10.37
C GLN A 137 1.90 24.74 9.09
N CYS A 138 2.58 24.27 8.05
CA CYS A 138 1.93 23.79 6.82
C CYS A 138 1.08 22.54 7.10
N PHE A 139 1.56 21.61 7.91
CA PHE A 139 0.81 20.42 8.32
C PHE A 139 -0.46 20.74 9.14
N ASP A 140 -0.42 21.79 9.97
CA ASP A 140 -1.61 22.24 10.70
C ASP A 140 -2.72 22.73 9.77
N GLN A 141 -2.37 23.14 8.54
CA GLN A 141 -3.29 23.54 7.47
C GLN A 141 -3.61 22.40 6.48
N ARG A 142 -3.35 21.14 6.84
CA ARG A 142 -3.61 19.96 5.98
C ARG A 142 -5.05 19.78 5.50
N SER A 143 -6.03 20.52 6.05
CA SER A 143 -7.40 20.53 5.52
C SER A 143 -7.56 21.33 4.22
N VAL A 144 -6.55 22.15 3.87
CA VAL A 144 -6.57 23.06 2.72
C VAL A 144 -5.99 22.40 1.45
N TYR A 145 -5.24 21.32 1.61
CA TYR A 145 -4.67 20.53 0.52
C TYR A 145 -4.88 19.04 0.77
N GLN A 146 -4.65 18.20 -0.23
CA GLN A 146 -4.81 16.76 -0.06
C GLN A 146 -3.56 16.19 0.62
N LEU A 147 -3.74 15.64 1.82
CA LEU A 147 -2.72 14.88 2.54
C LEU A 147 -3.39 13.61 3.09
N ASN A 148 -2.70 12.48 3.00
CA ASN A 148 -3.21 11.23 3.54
C ASN A 148 -3.38 11.34 5.07
N ASP A 149 -4.50 10.85 5.60
CA ASP A 149 -4.85 10.91 7.03
C ASP A 149 -4.02 9.97 7.95
N SER A 150 -3.06 9.21 7.40
CA SER A 150 -2.36 8.10 8.08
C SER A 150 -0.94 8.44 8.52
#